data_AF-A0A1Y2LSQ3-F1
#
_entry.id   AF-A0A1Y2LSQ3-F1
#
_cell.length_a   1.000
_cell.length_b   1.000
_cell.length_c   1.000
_cell.angle_alpha   90.00
_cell.angle_beta   90.00
_cell.angle_gamma   90.00
#
_symmetry.space_group_name_H-M   'P 1'
#
loop_
_entity.id
_entity.type
_entity.pdbx_description
1 polymer ?
#
loop_
_entity_poly.entity_id
_entity_poly.type
_entity_poly.pdbx_seq_one_letter_code
_entity_poly.pdbx_strand_id
1 'polypeptide(L)'
;MPSLNAAVFHAYIYGTAFWYGLRGLCRVYDPLMVAAWFRPPSQSKLQANDLELYNIRTDGWCLITLGLILVSLTSAIPSSSSQTNANPSTTPSKAVHSADAPLALQSGETNAILPHAKAVVAATVFHHLTTGLGAWQHYKLASHYNTAMGIGVWGNVWLVVTGGFTLLVAMREGEAGTTAVERKVR
;
A
#
# COMPACT_ATOMS: atom_id res chain seq x y z
N MET A 1 -8.60 -2.94 -21.58
CA MET A 1 -8.81 -2.03 -20.43
C MET A 1 -8.60 -2.85 -19.16
N PRO A 2 -7.90 -2.33 -18.13
CA PRO A 2 -7.79 -3.03 -16.85
C PRO A 2 -9.20 -3.25 -16.26
N SER A 3 -9.40 -4.37 -15.56
CA SER A 3 -10.66 -4.61 -14.84
C SER A 3 -10.86 -3.53 -13.78
N LEU A 4 -12.10 -3.21 -13.45
CA LEU A 4 -12.42 -2.21 -12.41
C LEU A 4 -11.70 -2.53 -11.09
N ASN A 5 -11.59 -3.81 -10.74
CA ASN A 5 -10.98 -4.24 -9.47
C ASN A 5 -9.47 -4.13 -9.50
N ALA A 6 -8.83 -4.46 -10.64
CA ALA A 6 -7.43 -4.18 -10.82
C ALA A 6 -7.18 -2.66 -10.73
N ALA A 7 -8.01 -1.83 -11.37
CA ALA A 7 -7.85 -0.37 -11.29
C ALA A 7 -8.00 0.16 -9.86
N VAL A 8 -9.04 -0.29 -9.12
CA VAL A 8 -9.28 0.11 -7.72
C VAL A 8 -8.15 -0.36 -6.80
N PHE A 9 -7.69 -1.61 -6.95
CA PHE A 9 -6.58 -2.15 -6.18
C PHE A 9 -5.28 -1.37 -6.43
N HIS A 10 -4.88 -1.18 -7.68
CA HIS A 10 -3.64 -0.47 -8.00
C HIS A 10 -3.71 1.00 -7.58
N ALA A 11 -4.85 1.67 -7.75
CA ALA A 11 -5.04 3.03 -7.27
C ALA A 11 -4.84 3.15 -5.75
N TYR A 12 -5.44 2.25 -4.98
CA TYR A 12 -5.29 2.24 -3.53
C TYR A 12 -3.86 1.92 -3.11
N ILE A 13 -3.23 0.88 -3.69
CA ILE A 13 -1.88 0.47 -3.30
C ILE A 13 -0.84 1.52 -3.69
N TYR A 14 -0.86 2.05 -4.92
CA TYR A 14 0.08 3.09 -5.32
C TYR A 14 -0.15 4.40 -4.57
N GLY A 15 -1.41 4.76 -4.30
CA GLY A 15 -1.72 5.90 -3.45
C GLY A 15 -1.16 5.73 -2.03
N THR A 16 -1.30 4.54 -1.45
CA THR A 16 -0.75 4.21 -0.13
C THR A 16 0.78 4.21 -0.14
N ALA A 17 1.41 3.62 -1.15
CA ALA A 17 2.86 3.60 -1.31
C ALA A 17 3.43 5.01 -1.48
N PHE A 18 2.78 5.84 -2.30
CA PHE A 18 3.12 7.26 -2.45
C PHE A 18 3.01 7.99 -1.11
N TRP A 19 1.93 7.78 -0.37
CA TRP A 19 1.73 8.42 0.93
C TRP A 19 2.80 8.03 1.95
N TYR A 20 3.15 6.75 2.04
CA TYR A 20 4.26 6.28 2.86
C TYR A 20 5.61 6.86 2.42
N GLY A 21 5.88 6.87 1.11
CA GLY A 21 7.09 7.44 0.54
C GLY A 21 7.24 8.93 0.88
N LEU A 22 6.23 9.75 0.59
CA LEU A 22 6.23 11.19 0.88
C LEU A 22 6.48 11.46 2.37
N ARG A 23 5.71 10.80 3.24
CA ARG A 23 5.85 10.97 4.70
C ARG A 23 7.18 10.48 5.24
N GLY A 24 7.69 9.37 4.71
CA GLY A 24 8.96 8.79 5.10
C GLY A 24 10.14 9.67 4.66
N LEU A 25 10.11 10.17 3.43
CA LEU A 25 11.14 11.07 2.90
C LEU A 25 11.22 12.38 3.68
N CYS A 26 10.09 13.01 4.02
CA CYS A 26 10.09 14.21 4.87
C CYS A 26 10.76 13.96 6.23
N ARG A 27 10.52 12.80 6.85
CA ARG A 27 11.12 12.42 8.14
C ARG A 27 12.61 12.16 8.08
N VAL A 28 13.10 11.60 6.98
CA VAL A 28 14.52 11.32 6.79
C VAL A 28 15.28 12.61 6.43
N TYR A 29 14.73 13.41 5.51
CA TYR A 29 15.35 14.63 5.01
C TYR A 29 15.44 15.72 6.10
N ASP A 30 14.32 16.01 6.76
CA ASP A 30 14.26 17.05 7.79
C ASP A 30 13.39 16.60 8.99
N PRO A 31 13.97 15.80 9.90
CA PRO A 31 13.26 15.35 11.09
C PRO A 31 12.93 16.48 12.07
N LEU A 32 13.66 17.60 12.02
CA LEU A 32 13.44 18.75 12.91
C LEU A 32 12.16 19.48 12.52
N MET A 33 11.96 19.74 11.22
CA MET A 33 10.72 20.29 10.71
C MET A 33 9.53 19.37 11.03
N VAL A 34 9.69 18.05 10.87
CA VAL A 34 8.63 17.10 11.21
C VAL A 34 8.31 17.12 12.70
N ALA A 35 9.33 17.18 13.57
CA ALA A 35 9.11 17.33 15.01
C ALA A 35 8.32 18.61 15.31
N ALA A 36 8.65 19.72 14.65
CA ALA A 36 7.94 20.99 14.81
C ALA A 36 6.47 20.90 14.36
N TRP A 37 6.17 20.20 13.27
CA TRP A 37 4.80 19.98 12.80
C TRP A 37 3.95 19.20 13.81
N PHE A 38 4.51 18.16 14.42
CA PHE A 38 3.78 17.32 15.37
C PHE A 38 3.86 17.81 16.81
N ARG A 39 4.61 18.89 17.08
CA ARG A 39 4.71 19.46 18.43
C ARG A 39 3.38 20.08 18.85
N PRO A 40 2.84 19.69 20.03
CA PRO A 40 1.67 20.32 20.62
C PRO A 40 1.89 21.83 20.82
N PRO A 41 0.87 22.69 20.64
CA PRO A 41 0.97 24.11 20.97
C PRO A 41 1.44 24.38 22.41
N SER A 42 1.00 23.54 23.36
CA SER A 42 1.42 23.58 24.78
C SER A 42 2.92 23.33 24.98
N GLN A 43 3.59 22.69 24.02
CA GLN A 43 5.01 22.32 24.08
C GLN A 43 5.85 23.05 23.01
N SER A 44 5.29 24.06 22.34
CA SER A 44 5.91 24.80 21.22
C SER A 44 7.31 25.37 21.50
N LYS A 45 7.63 25.67 22.76
CA LYS A 45 8.93 26.23 23.18
C LYS A 45 9.99 25.19 23.48
N LEU A 46 9.62 23.91 23.54
CA LEU A 46 10.58 22.83 23.76
C LEU A 46 11.37 22.59 22.48
N GLN A 47 12.67 22.36 22.62
CA GLN A 47 13.54 21.93 21.52
C GLN A 47 13.40 20.42 21.31
N ALA A 48 13.61 19.96 20.07
CA ALA A 48 13.59 18.53 19.79
C ALA A 48 14.85 17.87 20.39
N ASN A 49 14.67 16.80 21.14
CA ASN A 49 15.78 16.06 21.71
C ASN A 49 16.29 14.96 20.75
N ASP A 50 17.50 14.46 21.00
CA ASP A 50 18.14 13.47 20.11
C ASP A 50 17.33 12.18 19.96
N LEU A 51 16.61 11.75 21.00
CA LEU A 51 15.78 10.55 20.96
C LEU A 51 14.54 10.76 20.09
N GLU A 52 13.89 11.93 20.15
CA GLU A 52 12.80 12.30 19.25
C GLU A 52 13.25 12.29 17.79
N LEU A 53 14.40 12.91 17.50
CA LEU A 53 14.95 12.98 16.14
C LEU A 53 15.34 11.60 15.61
N TYR A 54 15.93 10.75 16.46
CA TYR A 54 16.23 9.37 16.14
C TYR A 54 14.97 8.57 15.79
N ASN A 55 13.92 8.67 16.61
CA ASN A 55 12.65 7.98 16.38
C ASN A 55 11.97 8.46 15.09
N ILE A 56 11.98 9.77 14.81
CA ILE A 56 11.42 10.33 13.58
C ILE A 56 12.15 9.78 12.35
N ARG A 57 13.50 9.75 12.35
CA ARG A 57 14.27 9.19 11.24
C ARG A 57 14.03 7.70 11.06
N THR A 58 14.00 6.94 12.15
CA THR A 58 13.77 5.49 12.12
C THR A 58 12.37 5.15 11.61
N ASP A 59 11.34 5.88 12.07
CA ASP A 59 9.98 5.81 11.53
C ASP A 59 9.96 6.18 10.03
N GLY A 60 10.74 7.18 9.63
CA GLY A 60 10.90 7.56 8.22
C GLY A 60 11.37 6.42 7.33
N TRP A 61 12.43 5.71 7.73
CA TRP A 61 12.94 4.54 7.00
C TRP A 61 11.97 3.36 7.00
N CYS A 62 11.23 3.17 8.10
CA CYS A 62 10.16 2.17 8.18
C CYS A 62 9.08 2.44 7.12
N LEU A 63 8.59 3.69 7.02
CA LEU A 63 7.56 4.07 6.04
C LEU A 63 8.06 3.93 4.60
N ILE A 64 9.29 4.35 4.29
CA ILE A 64 9.88 4.16 2.96
C ILE A 64 9.90 2.68 2.59
N THR A 65 10.36 1.83 3.52
CA THR A 65 10.41 0.38 3.32
C THR A 65 9.03 -0.22 3.07
N LEU A 66 8.01 0.19 3.84
CA LEU A 66 6.63 -0.23 3.60
C LEU A 66 6.13 0.18 2.21
N GLY A 67 6.44 1.40 1.77
CA GLY A 67 6.14 1.86 0.41
C GLY A 67 6.78 0.99 -0.67
N LEU A 68 8.07 0.65 -0.51
CA LEU A 68 8.79 -0.23 -1.45
C LEU A 68 8.24 -1.66 -1.47
N ILE A 69 7.82 -2.19 -0.31
CA ILE A 69 7.16 -3.49 -0.20
C ILE A 69 5.85 -3.47 -0.97
N LEU A 70 5.03 -2.42 -0.83
CA LEU A 70 3.76 -2.30 -1.55
C LEU A 70 3.93 -2.26 -3.07
N VAL A 71 4.94 -1.55 -3.57
CA VAL A 71 5.28 -1.52 -5.00
C VAL A 71 5.80 -2.89 -5.47
N SER A 72 6.64 -3.54 -4.69
CA SER A 72 7.16 -4.89 -5.01
C SER A 72 6.04 -5.94 -5.06
N LEU A 73 5.06 -5.84 -4.16
CA LEU A 73 3.92 -6.76 -4.06
C LEU A 73 2.75 -6.40 -5.00
N THR A 74 2.92 -5.50 -5.97
CA THR A 74 1.89 -5.18 -6.98
C THR A 74 2.27 -5.64 -8.38
N SER A 75 3.29 -6.50 -8.51
CA SER A 75 3.89 -6.89 -9.80
C SER A 75 4.43 -5.69 -10.61
N ALA A 76 4.66 -4.54 -9.98
CA ALA A 76 5.30 -3.39 -10.62
C ALA A 76 6.76 -3.71 -11.06
N ILE A 77 7.33 -4.77 -10.50
CA ILE A 77 8.56 -5.42 -10.95
C ILE A 77 8.15 -6.79 -11.50
N PRO A 78 8.33 -7.06 -12.81
CA PRO A 78 8.04 -8.36 -13.38
C PRO A 78 8.85 -9.43 -12.65
N SER A 79 8.16 -10.29 -11.89
CA SER A 79 8.80 -11.46 -11.31
C SER A 79 8.91 -12.51 -12.41
N SER A 80 10.13 -12.93 -12.74
CA SER A 80 10.41 -14.01 -13.70
C SER A 80 9.92 -15.39 -13.22
N SER A 81 8.83 -15.47 -12.48
CA SER A 81 8.20 -16.72 -12.09
C SER A 81 7.21 -17.18 -13.17
N SER A 82 7.74 -17.40 -14.37
CA SER A 82 7.18 -18.42 -15.26
C SER A 82 7.62 -19.78 -14.72
N GLN A 83 7.14 -20.17 -13.54
CA GLN A 83 7.23 -21.56 -13.11
C GLN A 83 6.03 -22.27 -13.71
N THR A 84 6.15 -22.53 -15.01
CA THR A 84 5.35 -23.52 -15.71
C THR A 84 5.36 -24.81 -14.90
N ASN A 85 4.19 -25.22 -14.40
CA ASN A 85 3.89 -26.64 -14.22
C ASN A 85 3.86 -27.29 -15.62
N ALA A 86 5.02 -27.41 -16.25
CA ALA A 86 5.20 -28.16 -17.47
C ALA A 86 5.47 -29.61 -17.07
N ASN A 87 4.48 -30.45 -17.34
CA ASN A 87 4.62 -31.88 -17.57
C ASN A 87 5.95 -32.17 -18.30
N PRO A 88 6.79 -33.14 -17.89
CA PRO A 88 8.11 -33.36 -18.47
C PRO A 88 7.99 -34.09 -19.80
N SER A 89 7.54 -33.40 -20.85
CA SER A 89 7.68 -33.87 -22.23
C SER A 89 7.37 -32.75 -23.20
N THR A 90 8.37 -31.90 -23.47
CA THR A 90 8.81 -31.47 -24.82
C THR A 90 9.61 -30.16 -24.72
N THR A 91 10.87 -30.27 -25.13
CA THR A 91 11.73 -29.25 -25.76
C THR A 91 11.87 -27.86 -25.11
N PRO A 92 13.10 -27.43 -24.72
CA PRO A 92 13.31 -26.09 -24.20
C PRO A 92 13.16 -25.05 -25.33
N SER A 93 12.10 -24.24 -25.27
CA SER A 93 11.94 -23.12 -26.20
C SER A 93 12.85 -21.96 -25.79
N LYS A 94 13.68 -21.55 -26.75
CA LYS A 94 14.62 -20.44 -26.69
C LYS A 94 13.94 -19.12 -26.33
N ALA A 95 14.72 -18.34 -25.58
CA ALA A 95 14.44 -17.03 -25.05
C ALA A 95 14.07 -15.96 -26.12
N VAL A 96 13.12 -15.10 -25.71
CA VAL A 96 13.32 -13.65 -25.61
C VAL A 96 14.12 -13.02 -26.76
N HIS A 97 13.52 -12.86 -27.94
CA HIS A 97 13.83 -11.83 -28.94
C HIS A 97 12.92 -11.98 -30.19
N SER A 98 11.60 -12.14 -29.99
CA SER A 98 10.64 -11.99 -31.10
C SER A 98 9.84 -10.71 -30.91
N ALA A 99 9.64 -9.98 -32.01
CA ALA A 99 8.93 -8.70 -32.08
C ALA A 99 7.45 -8.78 -31.62
N ASP A 100 6.95 -9.99 -31.34
CA ASP A 100 5.59 -10.30 -30.90
C ASP A 100 5.45 -10.34 -29.36
N ALA A 101 6.54 -10.11 -28.62
CA ALA A 101 6.55 -10.01 -27.16
C ALA A 101 5.51 -9.05 -26.53
N PRO A 102 5.13 -7.90 -27.14
CA PRO A 102 4.23 -6.95 -26.48
C PRO A 102 2.80 -7.46 -26.32
N LEU A 103 2.34 -8.38 -27.19
CA LEU A 103 0.97 -8.88 -27.17
C LEU A 103 0.80 -10.09 -26.25
N ALA A 104 1.81 -10.96 -26.15
CA ALA A 104 1.77 -12.14 -25.29
C ALA A 104 1.90 -11.79 -23.79
N LEU A 105 2.60 -10.70 -23.45
CA LEU A 105 2.62 -10.15 -22.08
C LEU A 105 1.26 -9.56 -21.66
N GLN A 106 0.51 -8.96 -22.59
CA GLN A 106 -0.78 -8.35 -22.25
C GLN A 106 -1.90 -9.36 -22.00
N SER A 107 -1.85 -10.55 -22.60
CA SER A 107 -2.93 -11.54 -22.48
C SER A 107 -2.82 -12.46 -21.27
N GLY A 108 -1.64 -12.60 -20.66
CA GLY A 108 -1.39 -13.52 -19.54
C GLY A 108 -1.40 -12.89 -18.15
N GLU A 109 -1.30 -11.57 -18.05
CA GLU A 109 -0.85 -10.88 -16.82
C GLU A 109 -1.92 -10.05 -16.11
N THR A 110 -3.14 -9.95 -16.66
CA THR A 110 -4.14 -8.97 -16.18
C THR A 110 -5.13 -9.45 -15.13
N ASN A 111 -5.12 -10.73 -14.73
CA ASN A 111 -6.25 -11.29 -13.95
C ASN A 111 -5.90 -12.02 -12.65
N ALA A 112 -4.62 -12.20 -12.32
CA ALA A 112 -4.27 -12.68 -10.99
C ALA A 112 -3.98 -11.47 -10.10
N ILE A 113 -5.03 -10.92 -9.48
CA ILE A 113 -4.86 -10.19 -8.22
C ILE A 113 -3.99 -11.12 -7.35
N LEU A 114 -2.76 -10.69 -7.04
CA LEU A 114 -1.76 -11.51 -6.36
C LEU A 114 -2.41 -12.24 -5.17
N PRO A 115 -2.06 -13.51 -4.88
CA PRO A 115 -2.70 -14.30 -3.83
C PRO A 115 -2.72 -13.60 -2.45
N HIS A 116 -1.88 -12.58 -2.27
CA HIS A 116 -1.76 -11.79 -1.06
C HIS A 116 -2.43 -10.41 -1.11
N ALA A 117 -3.03 -9.98 -2.22
CA ALA A 117 -3.56 -8.64 -2.37
C ALA A 117 -4.59 -8.25 -1.29
N LYS A 118 -5.51 -9.18 -0.95
CA LYS A 118 -6.48 -8.97 0.13
C LYS A 118 -5.78 -8.77 1.48
N ALA A 119 -4.74 -9.56 1.76
CA ALA A 119 -3.96 -9.47 2.99
C ALA A 119 -3.15 -8.16 3.05
N VAL A 120 -2.57 -7.72 1.92
CA VAL A 120 -1.84 -6.44 1.83
C VAL A 120 -2.78 -5.25 2.06
N VAL A 121 -3.97 -5.27 1.45
CA VAL A 121 -4.99 -4.23 1.68
C VAL A 121 -5.43 -4.25 3.15
N ALA A 122 -5.71 -5.42 3.72
CA ALA A 122 -6.10 -5.54 5.12
C ALA A 122 -5.01 -5.02 6.09
N ALA A 123 -3.74 -5.37 5.83
CA ALA A 123 -2.61 -4.91 6.64
C ALA A 123 -2.42 -3.40 6.58
N THR A 124 -2.57 -2.78 5.39
CA THR A 124 -2.49 -1.32 5.25
C THR A 124 -3.67 -0.62 5.91
N VAL A 125 -4.90 -1.14 5.80
CA VAL A 125 -6.06 -0.63 6.54
C VAL A 125 -5.81 -0.68 8.06
N PHE A 126 -5.27 -1.79 8.56
CA PHE A 126 -4.91 -1.92 9.97
C PHE A 126 -3.86 -0.87 10.40
N HIS A 127 -2.83 -0.66 9.57
CA HIS A 127 -1.83 0.38 9.83
C HIS A 127 -2.45 1.79 9.86
N HIS A 128 -3.33 2.13 8.91
CA HIS A 128 -4.00 3.43 8.89
C HIS A 128 -4.95 3.63 10.08
N LEU A 129 -5.65 2.57 10.49
CA LEU A 129 -6.50 2.62 11.68
C LEU A 129 -5.69 2.89 12.94
N THR A 130 -4.63 2.11 13.18
CA THR A 130 -3.81 2.23 14.39
C THR A 130 -3.06 3.56 14.46
N THR A 131 -2.50 4.04 13.35
CA THR A 131 -1.86 5.36 13.29
C THR A 131 -2.88 6.50 13.40
N GLY A 132 -4.08 6.33 12.87
CA GLY A 132 -5.20 7.27 13.01
C GLY A 132 -5.67 7.40 14.47
N LEU A 133 -5.76 6.29 15.21
CA LEU A 133 -6.08 6.29 16.64
C LEU A 133 -5.01 7.04 17.45
N GLY A 134 -3.72 6.86 17.12
CA GLY A 134 -2.63 7.63 17.73
C GLY A 134 -2.77 9.14 17.47
N ALA A 135 -3.04 9.55 16.22
CA ALA A 135 -3.28 10.96 15.89
C ALA A 135 -4.51 11.52 16.60
N TRP A 136 -5.58 10.73 16.74
CA TRP A 136 -6.82 11.12 17.42
C TRP A 136 -6.60 11.48 18.89
N GLN A 137 -5.74 10.75 19.59
CA GLN A 137 -5.43 11.01 21.00
C GLN A 137 -4.89 12.43 21.22
N HIS A 138 -4.12 12.96 20.27
CA HIS A 138 -3.64 14.34 20.29
C HIS A 138 -4.65 15.32 19.70
N TYR A 139 -5.33 14.94 18.60
CA TYR A 139 -6.30 15.78 17.90
C TYR A 139 -7.44 16.25 18.82
N LYS A 140 -7.98 15.37 19.67
CA LYS A 140 -9.13 15.69 20.53
C LYS A 140 -8.80 16.68 21.66
N LEU A 141 -7.52 16.89 21.96
CA LEU A 141 -7.09 17.76 23.05
C LEU A 141 -6.83 19.16 22.50
N ALA A 142 -7.59 20.16 22.96
CA ALA A 142 -7.42 21.55 22.52
C ALA A 142 -5.98 22.08 22.72
N SER A 143 -5.28 21.59 23.74
CA SER A 143 -3.89 21.95 24.02
C SER A 143 -2.86 21.29 23.09
N HIS A 144 -3.25 20.27 22.34
CA HIS A 144 -2.37 19.50 21.43
C HIS A 144 -2.78 19.60 19.96
N TYR A 145 -3.98 20.11 19.67
CA TYR A 145 -4.45 20.27 18.31
C TYR A 145 -3.57 21.22 17.49
N ASN A 146 -3.18 20.76 16.30
CA ASN A 146 -2.59 21.57 15.25
C ASN A 146 -2.95 20.98 13.87
N THR A 147 -2.62 21.68 12.79
CA THR A 147 -2.97 21.26 11.42
C THR A 147 -2.39 19.89 11.07
N ALA A 148 -1.18 19.56 11.52
CA ALA A 148 -0.55 18.27 11.24
C ALA A 148 -1.31 17.11 11.90
N MET A 149 -1.82 17.29 13.13
CA MET A 149 -2.70 16.32 13.79
C MET A 149 -3.99 16.13 13.02
N GLY A 150 -4.58 17.22 12.51
CA GLY A 150 -5.78 17.16 11.66
C GLY A 150 -5.55 16.35 10.37
N ILE A 151 -4.46 16.62 9.66
CA ILE A 151 -4.07 15.84 8.47
C ILE A 151 -3.83 14.38 8.86
N GLY A 152 -3.19 14.12 10.00
CA GLY A 152 -2.94 12.78 10.52
C GLY A 152 -4.22 11.99 10.78
N VAL A 153 -5.26 12.60 11.33
CA VAL A 153 -6.55 11.94 11.56
C VAL A 153 -7.29 11.72 10.24
N TRP A 154 -7.57 12.80 9.51
CA TRP A 154 -8.46 12.73 8.34
C TRP A 154 -7.82 12.00 7.16
N GLY A 155 -6.50 12.11 6.99
CA GLY A 155 -5.76 11.31 6.02
C GLY A 155 -5.87 9.81 6.29
N ASN A 156 -5.76 9.40 7.56
CA ASN A 156 -5.94 7.98 7.93
C ASN A 156 -7.39 7.52 7.80
N VAL A 157 -8.38 8.33 8.17
CA VAL A 157 -9.81 8.01 7.95
C VAL A 157 -10.07 7.76 6.46
N TRP A 158 -9.59 8.64 5.59
CA TRP A 158 -9.72 8.47 4.14
C TRP A 158 -9.10 7.16 3.64
N LEU A 159 -7.89 6.83 4.11
CA LEU A 159 -7.20 5.61 3.71
C LEU A 159 -7.87 4.34 4.24
N VAL A 160 -8.44 4.37 5.45
CA VAL A 160 -9.25 3.26 5.98
C VAL A 160 -10.52 3.07 5.15
N VAL A 161 -11.23 4.15 4.81
CA VAL A 161 -12.47 4.07 4.01
C VAL A 161 -12.20 3.54 2.60
N THR A 162 -11.20 4.09 1.92
CA THR A 162 -10.83 3.67 0.57
C THR A 162 -10.23 2.25 0.53
N GLY A 163 -9.46 1.87 1.56
CA GLY A 163 -8.97 0.49 1.71
C GLY A 163 -10.09 -0.50 2.01
N GLY A 164 -11.05 -0.13 2.86
CA GLY A 164 -12.25 -0.92 3.12
C GLY A 164 -13.11 -1.12 1.86
N PHE A 165 -13.29 -0.06 1.06
CA PHE A 165 -13.95 -0.15 -0.23
C PHE A 165 -13.19 -1.09 -1.19
N THR A 166 -11.87 -0.97 -1.27
CA THR A 166 -11.02 -1.84 -2.10
C THR A 166 -11.15 -3.31 -1.68
N LEU A 167 -11.17 -3.58 -0.38
CA LEU A 167 -11.34 -4.93 0.15
C LEU A 167 -12.74 -5.49 -0.17
N LEU A 168 -13.79 -4.69 -0.01
CA LEU A 168 -15.16 -5.09 -0.34
C LEU A 168 -15.28 -5.47 -1.82
N VAL A 169 -14.74 -4.64 -2.71
CA VAL A 169 -14.71 -4.91 -4.16
C VAL A 169 -13.99 -6.24 -4.43
N ALA A 170 -12.82 -6.47 -3.83
CA ALA A 170 -12.07 -7.72 -3.99
C ALA A 170 -12.76 -8.96 -3.39
N MET A 171 -13.61 -8.80 -2.36
CA MET A 171 -14.36 -9.90 -1.75
C MET A 171 -15.54 -10.35 -2.61
N ARG A 172 -16.33 -9.41 -3.15
CA ARG A 172 -17.52 -9.71 -3.96
C ARG A 172 -17.19 -10.50 -5.23
N GLU A 173 -16.00 -10.33 -5.78
CA GLU A 173 -15.54 -11.11 -6.93
C GLU A 173 -15.19 -12.56 -6.59
N GLY A 174 -14.65 -12.80 -5.39
CA GLY A 174 -14.36 -14.17 -4.95
C GLY A 174 -15.63 -15.01 -4.90
N GLU A 175 -16.71 -14.43 -4.38
CA GLU A 175 -18.02 -15.08 -4.29
C GLU A 175 -18.66 -15.30 -5.67
N ALA A 176 -18.57 -14.31 -6.57
CA ALA A 176 -19.07 -14.43 -7.94
C ALA A 176 -18.29 -15.47 -8.77
N GLY A 177 -16.98 -15.58 -8.57
CA GLY A 177 -16.13 -16.58 -9.22
C GLY A 177 -16.45 -18.00 -8.74
N THR A 178 -16.60 -18.21 -7.43
CA THR A 178 -16.94 -19.52 -6.86
C THR A 178 -18.29 -20.02 -7.36
N THR A 179 -19.31 -19.16 -7.36
CA THR A 179 -20.66 -19.52 -7.83
C THR A 179 -20.71 -19.82 -9.34
N ALA A 180 -19.91 -19.14 -10.16
CA ALA A 180 -19.80 -19.44 -11.59
C ALA A 180 -19.13 -20.78 -11.88
N VAL A 181 -18.09 -21.14 -11.10
CA VAL A 181 -17.42 -22.45 -11.22
C VAL A 181 -18.36 -23.58 -10.81
N GLU A 182 -19.07 -23.42 -9.69
CA GLU A 182 -20.03 -24.42 -9.19
C GLU A 182 -21.16 -24.70 -10.19
N ARG A 183 -21.64 -23.67 -10.88
CA ARG A 183 -22.64 -23.82 -11.96
C ARG A 183 -22.12 -24.57 -13.17
N LYS A 184 -20.83 -24.46 -13.51
CA LYS A 184 -20.23 -25.09 -14.71
C LYS A 184 -19.87 -26.56 -14.47
N VAL A 185 -19.70 -26.96 -13.22
CA VAL A 185 -19.38 -28.34 -12.81
C VAL A 185 -20.65 -29.22 -12.70
N ARG A 186 -21.84 -28.61 -12.69
CA ARG A 186 -23.14 -29.27 -12.64
C ARG A 186 -23.80 -29.36 -14.01
#